data_AF-A0A944PRD0-F1
#
_entry.id   AF-A0A944PRD0-F1
#
_cell.length_a   1.000
_cell.length_b   1.000
_cell.length_c   1.000
_cell.angle_alpha   90.00
_cell.angle_beta   90.00
_cell.angle_gamma   90.00
#
_symmetry.space_group_name_H-M   'P 1'
#
loop_
_entity.id
_entity.type
_entity.pdbx_description
1 polymer ?
#
loop_
_entity_poly.entity_id
_entity_poly.type
_entity_poly.pdbx_seq_one_letter_code
_entity_poly.pdbx_strand_id
1 'polypeptide(L)'
;MTIDPGQVPATPVHTITLTTSGVSIDGEPVSVPPGDLPAARRAALAEIRVRAALRGRPVRVTAKEPDGSAWPLVVDPDGNVTTLSAPHPGVPPQARPAGAAGPPSGPAASAPPAPTGTPRPVAAEWGAPLPDTHQDAWARLWAAHRAGDTHTAIALAERTEAALEAEYGPLHPHTVHVLSARAWLTLARRGDLPATVELLVHTALRRRRAGAEPRTETAQVAGNAHAAWRLLAKEDPRRALELSAPLVDVLTELGWRSRTQDVVRWVERATRPSSLPDRAVSEEGGS
;
A
#
# COMPACT_ATOMS: atom_id res chain seq x y z
N MET A 1 -2.17 -2.26 23.02
CA MET A 1 -3.49 -1.81 23.51
C MET A 1 -4.51 -2.80 22.97
N THR A 2 -5.20 -3.55 23.85
CA THR A 2 -6.10 -4.64 23.44
C THR A 2 -7.40 -4.06 22.90
N ILE A 3 -7.72 -4.32 21.62
CA ILE A 3 -8.92 -3.79 20.96
C ILE A 3 -10.15 -4.57 21.46
N ASP A 4 -11.16 -3.85 21.94
CA ASP A 4 -12.48 -4.42 22.21
C ASP A 4 -13.24 -4.65 20.88
N PRO A 5 -13.46 -5.91 20.47
CA PRO A 5 -14.11 -6.22 19.20
C PRO A 5 -15.59 -5.82 19.14
N GLY A 6 -16.23 -5.53 20.29
CA GLY A 6 -17.60 -5.00 20.37
C GLY A 6 -17.74 -3.57 19.81
N GLN A 7 -16.65 -2.81 19.75
CA GLN A 7 -16.63 -1.41 19.30
C GLN A 7 -16.36 -1.25 17.80
N VAL A 8 -16.03 -2.34 17.08
CA VAL A 8 -15.75 -2.29 15.64
C VAL A 8 -17.05 -2.42 14.85
N PRO A 9 -17.39 -1.48 13.94
CA PRO A 9 -18.62 -1.51 13.14
C PRO A 9 -18.79 -2.84 12.40
N ALA A 10 -20.02 -3.35 12.33
CA ALA A 10 -20.35 -4.63 11.71
C ALA A 10 -20.07 -4.66 10.18
N THR A 11 -19.95 -3.50 9.53
CA THR A 11 -19.70 -3.38 8.08
C THR A 11 -18.71 -2.24 7.74
N PRO A 12 -17.98 -2.35 6.61
CA PRO A 12 -17.88 -3.52 5.72
C PRO A 12 -16.99 -4.63 6.31
N VAL A 13 -17.28 -5.89 5.98
CA VAL A 13 -16.43 -7.05 6.26
C VAL A 13 -15.65 -7.37 4.99
N HIS A 14 -14.33 -7.33 5.06
CA HIS A 14 -13.46 -7.72 3.94
C HIS A 14 -13.19 -9.22 3.97
N THR A 15 -13.20 -9.91 2.83
CA THR A 15 -12.92 -11.35 2.76
C THR A 15 -11.55 -11.60 2.14
N ILE A 16 -10.56 -12.02 2.92
CA ILE A 16 -9.31 -12.56 2.38
C ILE A 16 -9.57 -14.02 1.99
N THR A 17 -9.22 -14.43 0.78
CA THR A 17 -9.26 -15.84 0.35
C THR A 17 -7.87 -16.27 -0.08
N LEU A 18 -7.23 -17.13 0.70
CA LEU A 18 -5.99 -17.79 0.33
C LEU A 18 -6.32 -19.06 -0.44
N THR A 19 -5.63 -19.24 -1.55
CA THR A 19 -5.64 -20.44 -2.37
C THR A 19 -4.20 -20.96 -2.49
N THR A 20 -4.02 -22.20 -2.91
CA THR A 20 -2.69 -22.74 -3.23
C THR A 20 -1.95 -21.93 -4.30
N SER A 21 -2.69 -21.13 -5.09
CA SER A 21 -2.21 -20.37 -6.23
C SER A 21 -1.96 -18.89 -5.92
N GLY A 22 -2.30 -18.41 -4.73
CA GLY A 22 -2.21 -17.00 -4.36
C GLY A 22 -3.29 -16.56 -3.38
N VAL A 23 -3.42 -15.25 -3.17
CA VAL A 23 -4.41 -14.68 -2.23
C VAL A 23 -5.29 -13.66 -2.94
N SER A 24 -6.53 -13.49 -2.51
CA SER A 24 -7.43 -12.43 -2.95
C SER A 24 -8.12 -11.74 -1.79
N ILE A 25 -8.57 -10.50 -1.97
CA ILE A 25 -9.35 -9.72 -1.01
C ILE A 25 -10.63 -9.27 -1.70
N ASP A 26 -11.79 -9.66 -1.19
CA ASP A 26 -13.11 -9.40 -1.79
C ASP A 26 -13.21 -9.90 -3.24
N GLY A 27 -12.44 -10.95 -3.58
CA GLY A 27 -12.32 -11.48 -4.94
C GLY A 27 -11.24 -10.80 -5.80
N GLU A 28 -10.60 -9.73 -5.33
CA GLU A 28 -9.48 -9.07 -6.02
C GLU A 28 -8.15 -9.78 -5.70
N PRO A 29 -7.42 -10.32 -6.69
CA PRO A 29 -6.16 -11.01 -6.44
C PRO A 29 -5.10 -10.05 -5.88
N VAL A 30 -4.43 -10.49 -4.81
CA VAL A 30 -3.27 -9.86 -4.19
C VAL A 30 -2.02 -10.61 -4.65
N SER A 31 -1.06 -9.87 -5.18
CA SER A 31 0.09 -10.45 -5.87
C SER A 31 1.13 -10.96 -4.87
N VAL A 32 1.40 -12.26 -4.93
CA VAL A 32 2.44 -12.96 -4.18
C VAL A 32 2.99 -14.11 -5.02
N PRO A 33 4.26 -14.50 -4.82
CA PRO A 33 4.82 -15.66 -5.48
C PRO A 33 3.96 -16.90 -5.21
N PRO A 34 3.56 -17.66 -6.26
CA PRO A 34 2.76 -18.87 -6.07
C PRO A 34 3.55 -19.88 -5.22
N GLY A 35 2.86 -20.49 -4.25
CA GLY A 35 3.46 -21.48 -3.34
C GLY A 35 3.99 -20.95 -2.00
N ASP A 36 4.08 -19.62 -1.79
CA ASP A 36 4.44 -19.04 -0.49
C ASP A 36 3.20 -18.49 0.24
N LEU A 37 2.45 -19.39 0.87
CA LEU A 37 1.27 -19.06 1.69
C LEU A 37 1.57 -18.06 2.84
N PRO A 38 2.71 -18.17 3.56
CA PRO A 38 3.11 -17.15 4.53
C PRO A 38 3.30 -15.74 3.93
N ALA A 39 3.91 -15.63 2.74
CA ALA A 39 4.02 -14.35 2.03
C ALA A 39 2.64 -13.84 1.57
N ALA A 40 1.79 -14.73 1.06
CA ALA A 40 0.40 -14.46 0.69
C ALA A 40 -0.39 -13.82 1.83
N ARG A 41 -0.24 -14.40 3.03
CA ARG A 41 -0.89 -13.91 4.24
C ARG A 41 -0.37 -12.53 4.66
N ARG A 42 0.96 -12.31 4.61
CA ARG A 42 1.56 -11.00 4.93
C ARG A 42 1.10 -9.90 3.96
N ALA A 43 1.06 -10.19 2.66
CA ALA A 43 0.64 -9.24 1.64
C ALA A 43 -0.84 -8.86 1.78
N ALA A 44 -1.71 -9.85 2.03
CA ALA A 44 -3.13 -9.58 2.23
C ALA A 44 -3.41 -8.77 3.51
N LEU A 45 -2.70 -9.07 4.59
CA LEU A 45 -2.82 -8.31 5.84
C LEU A 45 -2.27 -6.87 5.69
N ALA A 46 -1.19 -6.67 4.93
CA ALA A 46 -0.67 -5.35 4.62
C ALA A 46 -1.69 -4.50 3.83
N GLU A 47 -2.37 -5.12 2.86
CA GLU A 47 -3.41 -4.46 2.07
C GLU A 47 -4.66 -4.13 2.90
N ILE A 48 -5.11 -5.05 3.74
CA ILE A 48 -6.19 -4.77 4.71
C ILE A 48 -5.79 -3.63 5.67
N ARG A 49 -4.54 -3.61 6.13
CA ARG A 49 -4.03 -2.54 7.01
C ARG A 49 -4.12 -1.18 6.34
N VAL A 50 -3.77 -1.09 5.06
CA VAL A 50 -3.95 0.15 4.27
C VAL A 50 -5.44 0.51 4.18
N ARG A 51 -6.35 -0.46 3.97
CA ARG A 51 -7.80 -0.23 3.95
C ARG A 51 -8.37 0.20 5.31
N ALA A 52 -7.78 -0.23 6.42
CA ALA A 52 -8.11 0.21 7.77
C ALA A 52 -7.56 1.63 8.03
N ALA A 53 -6.33 1.86 7.61
CA ALA A 53 -5.62 3.12 7.70
C ALA A 53 -6.35 4.27 7.01
N LEU A 54 -6.84 4.03 5.79
CA LEU A 54 -7.59 4.99 4.98
C LEU A 54 -8.96 5.35 5.57
N ARG A 55 -9.50 4.50 6.44
CA ARG A 55 -10.78 4.75 7.12
C ARG A 55 -10.62 5.34 8.52
N GLY A 56 -9.39 5.48 9.01
CA GLY A 56 -9.11 5.96 10.36
C GLY A 56 -9.71 5.09 11.46
N ARG A 57 -10.04 3.82 11.17
CA ARG A 57 -10.66 2.90 12.13
C ARG A 57 -10.35 1.43 11.81
N PRO A 58 -10.38 0.53 12.81
CA PRO A 58 -10.24 -0.90 12.59
C PRO A 58 -11.32 -1.46 11.66
N VAL A 59 -10.97 -2.50 10.89
CA VAL A 59 -11.87 -3.17 9.93
C VAL A 59 -12.01 -4.63 10.28
N ARG A 60 -13.21 -5.17 10.01
CA ARG A 60 -13.52 -6.59 10.15
C ARG A 60 -13.09 -7.35 8.91
N VAL A 61 -12.48 -8.51 9.11
CA VAL A 61 -11.95 -9.35 8.03
C VAL A 61 -12.30 -10.80 8.26
N THR A 62 -12.74 -11.50 7.22
CA THR A 62 -12.82 -12.97 7.23
C THR A 62 -11.69 -13.51 6.37
N ALA A 63 -10.73 -14.20 6.99
CA ALA A 63 -9.66 -14.88 6.28
C ALA A 63 -10.04 -16.34 6.01
N LYS A 64 -10.10 -16.74 4.75
CA LYS A 64 -10.36 -18.10 4.29
C LYS A 64 -9.06 -18.74 3.82
N GLU A 65 -8.78 -19.95 4.29
CA GLU A 65 -7.61 -20.73 3.93
C GLU A 65 -7.95 -21.79 2.87
N PRO A 66 -6.95 -22.38 2.18
CA PRO A 66 -7.16 -23.38 1.12
C PRO A 66 -7.87 -24.66 1.60
N ASP A 67 -7.79 -24.96 2.89
CA ASP A 67 -8.47 -26.08 3.56
C ASP A 67 -9.96 -25.80 3.83
N GLY A 68 -10.46 -24.62 3.46
CA GLY A 68 -11.83 -24.16 3.71
C GLY A 68 -12.04 -23.52 5.08
N SER A 69 -11.01 -23.45 5.92
CA SER A 69 -11.08 -22.83 7.24
C SER A 69 -11.30 -21.32 7.12
N ALA A 70 -12.22 -20.76 7.93
CA ALA A 70 -12.50 -19.33 7.97
C ALA A 70 -12.24 -18.73 9.36
N TRP A 71 -11.47 -17.66 9.41
CA TRP A 71 -11.07 -16.96 10.62
C TRP A 71 -11.61 -15.53 10.61
N PRO A 72 -12.51 -15.17 11.54
CA PRO A 72 -12.93 -13.79 11.74
C PRO A 72 -11.81 -13.03 12.47
N LEU A 73 -11.39 -11.92 11.90
CA LEU A 73 -10.28 -11.08 12.34
C LEU A 73 -10.74 -9.62 12.44
N VAL A 74 -10.08 -8.87 13.31
CA VAL A 74 -10.07 -7.40 13.29
C VAL A 74 -8.66 -6.96 12.97
N VAL A 75 -8.51 -6.11 11.98
CA VAL A 75 -7.23 -5.50 11.62
C VAL A 75 -7.32 -4.01 11.84
N ASP A 76 -6.37 -3.48 12.63
CA ASP A 76 -6.33 -2.08 12.97
C ASP A 76 -5.47 -1.25 11.97
N PRO A 77 -5.54 0.09 12.04
CA PRO A 77 -4.72 0.99 11.23
C PRO A 77 -3.19 0.84 11.44
N ASP A 78 -2.77 0.26 12.56
CA ASP A 78 -1.39 0.11 12.99
C ASP A 78 -0.80 -1.28 12.62
N GLY A 79 -1.64 -2.19 12.14
CA GLY A 79 -1.28 -3.53 11.68
C GLY A 79 -1.46 -4.63 12.73
N ASN A 80 -2.06 -4.36 13.90
CA ASN A 80 -2.39 -5.41 14.86
C ASN A 80 -3.59 -6.22 14.36
N VAL A 81 -3.46 -7.55 14.48
CA VAL A 81 -4.48 -8.52 14.07
C VAL A 81 -5.03 -9.18 15.33
N THR A 82 -6.33 -9.00 15.57
CA THR A 82 -7.04 -9.68 16.67
C THR A 82 -7.92 -10.77 16.09
N THR A 83 -7.68 -12.02 16.48
CA THR A 83 -8.54 -13.16 16.13
C THR A 83 -9.80 -13.14 16.98
N LEU A 84 -10.97 -13.29 16.36
CA LEU A 84 -12.24 -13.36 17.07
C LEU A 84 -12.64 -14.80 17.33
N SER A 85 -13.12 -15.06 18.54
CA SER A 85 -13.70 -16.35 18.93
C SER A 85 -15.17 -16.49 18.50
N ALA A 86 -15.72 -15.54 17.75
CA ALA A 86 -17.09 -15.59 17.22
C ALA A 86 -17.13 -15.03 15.78
N PRO A 87 -17.94 -15.59 14.87
CA PRO A 87 -18.14 -15.03 13.53
C PRO A 87 -18.77 -13.63 13.61
N HIS A 88 -18.54 -12.81 12.59
CA HIS A 88 -19.14 -11.47 12.53
C HIS A 88 -20.69 -11.56 12.44
N PRO A 89 -21.44 -10.66 13.09
CA PRO A 89 -22.89 -10.61 13.00
C PRO A 89 -23.35 -10.44 11.54
N GLY A 90 -24.27 -11.29 11.08
CA GLY A 90 -24.85 -11.22 9.73
C GLY A 90 -24.21 -12.14 8.67
N VAL A 91 -23.20 -12.95 9.02
CA VAL A 91 -22.64 -14.00 8.13
C VAL A 91 -23.04 -15.38 8.67
N PRO A 92 -23.59 -16.31 7.84
CA PRO A 92 -23.97 -17.64 8.29
C PRO A 92 -22.74 -18.41 8.83
N PRO A 93 -22.91 -19.24 9.86
CA PRO A 93 -21.80 -19.92 10.51
C PRO A 93 -21.18 -20.95 9.58
N GLN A 94 -19.87 -20.81 9.30
CA GLN A 94 -19.06 -21.86 8.69
C GLN A 94 -18.04 -22.38 9.70
N ALA A 95 -17.75 -23.68 9.59
CA ALA A 95 -17.08 -24.48 10.61
C ALA A 95 -15.67 -23.98 10.93
N ARG A 96 -15.40 -23.84 12.22
CA ARG A 96 -14.05 -23.67 12.79
C ARG A 96 -13.42 -25.05 12.98
N PRO A 97 -12.13 -25.25 12.71
CA PRO A 97 -11.43 -26.44 13.18
C PRO A 97 -11.28 -26.38 14.70
N ALA A 98 -11.57 -27.49 15.37
CA ALA A 98 -11.21 -27.70 16.78
C ALA A 98 -9.72 -28.08 16.87
N GLY A 99 -9.05 -27.63 17.93
CA GLY A 99 -7.58 -27.44 18.01
C GLY A 99 -6.69 -28.68 17.85
N ALA A 100 -5.39 -28.43 17.69
CA ALA A 100 -4.32 -29.37 18.04
C ALA A 100 -3.00 -28.63 18.35
N ALA A 101 -2.37 -29.05 19.45
CA ALA A 101 -1.05 -28.65 19.95
C ALA A 101 0.11 -29.21 19.11
N GLY A 102 1.34 -28.68 19.28
CA GLY A 102 2.58 -29.05 18.55
C GLY A 102 3.08 -30.51 18.76
N PRO A 103 4.31 -30.93 18.35
CA PRO A 103 5.58 -30.20 18.58
C PRO A 103 6.70 -30.46 17.48
N PRO A 104 8.05 -30.52 17.72
CA PRO A 104 9.08 -29.83 16.90
C PRO A 104 10.07 -30.76 16.14
N SER A 105 10.94 -30.25 15.25
CA SER A 105 12.19 -30.93 14.81
C SER A 105 13.17 -29.98 14.10
N GLY A 106 14.46 -30.04 14.50
CA GLY A 106 15.60 -29.23 14.01
C GLY A 106 16.47 -29.92 12.92
N PRO A 107 17.82 -29.88 12.98
CA PRO A 107 18.69 -28.93 12.24
C PRO A 107 19.71 -29.59 11.25
N ALA A 108 20.63 -28.77 10.68
CA ALA A 108 21.90 -29.05 9.94
C ALA A 108 21.86 -28.76 8.41
N ALA A 109 22.90 -28.27 7.69
CA ALA A 109 24.34 -28.08 7.93
C ALA A 109 24.93 -27.00 6.97
N SER A 110 26.14 -26.52 7.26
CA SER A 110 26.94 -25.54 6.48
C SER A 110 28.02 -26.19 5.59
N ALA A 111 28.43 -25.56 4.46
CA ALA A 111 29.82 -25.15 4.10
C ALA A 111 30.05 -24.76 2.59
N PRO A 112 31.09 -23.94 2.23
CA PRO A 112 31.35 -23.25 0.91
C PRO A 112 32.69 -23.70 0.21
N PRO A 113 33.45 -22.96 -0.68
CA PRO A 113 33.27 -21.75 -1.56
C PRO A 113 33.83 -21.80 -3.05
N ALA A 114 33.52 -20.75 -3.86
CA ALA A 114 34.25 -20.06 -4.99
C ALA A 114 34.57 -20.81 -6.35
N PRO A 115 34.78 -20.14 -7.54
CA PRO A 115 35.28 -18.77 -7.76
C PRO A 115 34.65 -17.87 -8.87
N THR A 116 35.10 -16.61 -8.82
CA THR A 116 35.09 -15.46 -9.75
C THR A 116 34.58 -15.64 -11.19
N GLY A 117 33.61 -14.80 -11.54
CA GLY A 117 33.39 -14.30 -12.90
C GLY A 117 32.76 -12.92 -12.83
N THR A 118 33.46 -11.90 -13.32
CA THR A 118 32.96 -10.53 -13.45
C THR A 118 31.73 -10.52 -14.36
N PRO A 119 30.52 -10.12 -13.92
CA PRO A 119 29.38 -10.07 -14.81
C PRO A 119 29.37 -8.76 -15.60
N ARG A 120 29.44 -8.91 -16.92
CA ARG A 120 28.82 -8.00 -17.90
C ARG A 120 27.40 -7.64 -17.42
N PRO A 121 26.91 -6.39 -17.58
CA PRO A 121 25.60 -6.00 -17.05
C PRO A 121 24.51 -6.79 -17.78
N VAL A 122 24.06 -7.86 -17.14
CA VAL A 122 22.79 -8.51 -17.44
C VAL A 122 21.70 -7.53 -17.03
N ALA A 123 20.78 -7.22 -17.94
CA ALA A 123 19.59 -6.45 -17.61
C ALA A 123 18.92 -7.12 -16.41
N ALA A 124 18.91 -6.45 -15.26
CA ALA A 124 18.39 -7.03 -14.03
C ALA A 124 16.93 -7.44 -14.24
N GLU A 125 16.57 -8.64 -13.78
CA GLU A 125 15.19 -9.08 -13.77
C GLU A 125 14.43 -8.35 -12.66
N TRP A 126 13.14 -8.06 -12.87
CA TRP A 126 12.29 -7.51 -11.83
C TRP A 126 12.20 -8.48 -10.64
N GLY A 127 12.48 -7.99 -9.43
CA GLY A 127 12.51 -8.82 -8.22
C GLY A 127 13.85 -9.50 -7.95
N ALA A 128 14.86 -9.32 -8.81
CA ALA A 128 16.22 -9.71 -8.48
C ALA A 128 16.71 -8.99 -7.20
N PRO A 129 17.47 -9.68 -6.34
CA PRO A 129 18.06 -9.05 -5.16
C PRO A 129 18.94 -7.87 -5.58
N LEU A 130 19.08 -6.87 -4.71
CA LEU A 130 19.98 -5.75 -4.96
C LEU A 130 21.43 -6.25 -5.13
N PRO A 131 22.29 -5.49 -5.82
CA PRO A 131 23.72 -5.79 -5.87
C PRO A 131 24.31 -5.86 -4.46
N ASP A 132 25.32 -6.71 -4.26
CA ASP A 132 25.92 -6.96 -2.94
C ASP A 132 26.36 -5.67 -2.22
N THR A 133 26.82 -4.69 -2.98
CA THR A 133 27.20 -3.35 -2.49
C THR A 133 26.08 -2.60 -1.76
N HIS A 134 24.82 -2.89 -2.08
CA HIS A 134 23.63 -2.24 -1.54
C HIS A 134 22.82 -3.15 -0.59
N GLN A 135 23.17 -4.43 -0.46
CA GLN A 135 22.46 -5.40 0.39
C GLN A 135 22.46 -5.01 1.87
N ASP A 136 23.59 -4.55 2.39
CA ASP A 136 23.69 -4.13 3.80
C ASP A 136 22.80 -2.90 4.09
N ALA A 137 22.77 -1.93 3.18
CA ALA A 137 21.92 -0.76 3.31
C ALA A 137 20.43 -1.15 3.30
N TRP A 138 20.07 -2.08 2.41
CA TRP A 138 18.72 -2.64 2.31
C TRP A 138 18.30 -3.41 3.58
N ALA A 139 19.19 -4.23 4.14
CA ALA A 139 18.95 -4.96 5.38
C ALA A 139 18.76 -4.00 6.57
N ARG A 140 19.60 -2.96 6.66
CA ARG A 140 19.51 -1.93 7.71
C ARG A 140 18.23 -1.11 7.63
N LEU A 141 17.77 -0.78 6.42
CA LEU A 141 16.49 -0.10 6.20
C LEU A 141 15.35 -0.91 6.83
N TRP A 142 15.26 -2.20 6.52
CA TRP A 142 14.18 -3.04 7.04
C TRP A 142 14.34 -3.35 8.54
N ALA A 143 15.57 -3.39 9.05
CA ALA A 143 15.83 -3.49 10.48
C ALA A 143 15.35 -2.25 11.23
N ALA A 144 15.63 -1.04 10.72
CA ALA A 144 15.15 0.21 11.30
C ALA A 144 13.62 0.28 11.31
N HIS A 145 12.98 -0.10 10.19
CA HIS A 145 11.51 -0.16 10.12
C HIS A 145 10.93 -1.14 11.16
N ARG A 146 11.49 -2.36 11.30
CA ARG A 146 11.05 -3.34 12.32
C ARG A 146 11.25 -2.84 13.75
N ALA A 147 12.25 -1.99 13.99
CA ALA A 147 12.48 -1.34 15.27
C ALA A 147 11.54 -0.15 15.53
N GLY A 148 10.65 0.18 14.57
CA GLY A 148 9.75 1.34 14.65
C GLY A 148 10.39 2.67 14.23
N ASP A 149 11.69 2.69 13.93
CA ASP A 149 12.40 3.87 13.44
C ASP A 149 12.18 4.07 11.94
N THR A 150 10.95 4.49 11.62
CA THR A 150 10.52 4.71 10.24
C THR A 150 11.24 5.91 9.62
N HIS A 151 11.72 6.87 10.41
CA HIS A 151 12.50 8.01 9.90
C HIS A 151 13.84 7.54 9.33
N THR A 152 14.58 6.73 10.10
CA THR A 152 15.84 6.16 9.63
C THR A 152 15.64 5.22 8.44
N ALA A 153 14.56 4.44 8.42
CA ALA A 153 14.23 3.58 7.29
C ALA A 153 14.01 4.39 5.99
N ILE A 154 13.23 5.48 6.03
CA ILE A 154 13.01 6.36 4.87
C ILE A 154 14.34 6.97 4.42
N ALA A 155 15.13 7.52 5.34
CA ALA A 155 16.41 8.14 5.00
C ALA A 155 17.42 7.14 4.39
N LEU A 156 17.40 5.88 4.82
CA LEU A 156 18.21 4.82 4.20
C LEU A 156 17.70 4.48 2.80
N ALA A 157 16.37 4.42 2.61
CA ALA A 157 15.76 4.19 1.31
C ALA A 157 16.15 5.29 0.30
N GLU A 158 16.09 6.57 0.73
CA GLU A 158 16.47 7.72 -0.09
C GLU A 158 17.92 7.66 -0.55
N ARG A 159 18.85 7.40 0.38
CA ARG A 159 20.28 7.30 0.03
C ARG A 159 20.57 6.13 -0.90
N THR A 160 19.92 4.99 -0.66
CA THR A 160 20.10 3.79 -1.49
C THR A 160 19.50 4.00 -2.88
N GLU A 161 18.32 4.62 -2.99
CA GLU A 161 17.72 5.00 -4.27
C GLU A 161 18.63 5.94 -5.04
N ALA A 162 19.15 7.01 -4.41
CA ALA A 162 20.03 7.96 -5.07
C ALA A 162 21.33 7.31 -5.58
N ALA A 163 21.91 6.38 -4.80
CA ALA A 163 23.09 5.64 -5.22
C ALA A 163 22.80 4.72 -6.42
N LEU A 164 21.68 3.98 -6.38
CA LEU A 164 21.26 3.12 -7.49
C LEU A 164 20.88 3.93 -8.74
N GLU A 165 20.27 5.10 -8.58
CA GLU A 165 19.95 6.01 -9.68
C GLU A 165 21.22 6.54 -10.35
N ALA A 166 22.25 6.87 -9.57
CA ALA A 166 23.54 7.30 -10.12
C ALA A 166 24.30 6.17 -10.85
N GLU A 167 24.19 4.93 -10.36
CA GLU A 167 24.92 3.78 -10.89
C GLU A 167 24.24 3.13 -12.10
N TYR A 168 22.91 2.98 -12.04
CA TYR A 168 22.13 2.22 -13.01
C TYR A 168 21.06 3.04 -13.76
N GLY A 169 20.80 4.27 -13.29
CA GLY A 169 19.77 5.13 -13.84
C GLY A 169 18.39 5.00 -13.16
N PRO A 170 17.48 5.96 -13.43
CA PRO A 170 16.21 6.11 -12.73
C PRO A 170 15.17 5.02 -13.04
N LEU A 171 15.29 4.36 -14.20
CA LEU A 171 14.34 3.33 -14.64
C LEU A 171 14.85 1.91 -14.40
N HIS A 172 16.04 1.75 -13.82
CA HIS A 172 16.59 0.44 -13.55
C HIS A 172 15.74 -0.30 -12.49
N PRO A 173 15.54 -1.63 -12.64
CA PRO A 173 14.71 -2.40 -11.70
C PRO A 173 15.07 -2.22 -10.22
N HIS A 174 16.36 -2.17 -9.87
CA HIS A 174 16.78 -1.93 -8.49
C HIS A 174 16.39 -0.54 -7.98
N THR A 175 16.60 0.51 -8.78
CA THR A 175 16.23 1.89 -8.42
C THR A 175 14.73 2.00 -8.18
N VAL A 176 13.94 1.44 -9.09
CA VAL A 176 12.48 1.42 -9.01
C VAL A 176 11.98 0.59 -7.82
N HIS A 177 12.66 -0.50 -7.48
CA HIS A 177 12.34 -1.33 -6.31
C HIS A 177 12.53 -0.55 -5.00
N VAL A 178 13.68 0.12 -4.84
CA VAL A 178 13.96 0.92 -3.63
C VAL A 178 13.03 2.12 -3.52
N LEU A 179 12.74 2.81 -4.63
CA LEU A 179 11.74 3.88 -4.65
C LEU A 179 10.36 3.39 -4.18
N SER A 180 9.94 2.21 -4.63
CA SER A 180 8.64 1.62 -4.25
C SER A 180 8.58 1.34 -2.75
N ALA A 181 9.68 0.85 -2.17
CA ALA A 181 9.80 0.68 -0.72
C ALA A 181 9.81 2.02 0.03
N ARG A 182 10.50 3.04 -0.50
CA ARG A 182 10.48 4.39 0.08
C ARG A 182 9.06 4.95 0.13
N ALA A 183 8.33 4.87 -0.98
CA ALA A 183 6.96 5.35 -1.06
C ALA A 183 6.04 4.65 -0.04
N TRP A 184 6.22 3.34 0.15
CA TRP A 184 5.50 2.58 1.16
C TRP A 184 5.85 3.02 2.59
N LEU A 185 7.14 3.19 2.90
CA LEU A 185 7.60 3.63 4.22
C LEU A 185 7.08 5.04 4.56
N THR A 186 7.10 5.95 3.60
CA THR A 186 6.58 7.31 3.75
C THR A 186 5.08 7.30 4.03
N LEU A 187 4.31 6.49 3.29
CA LEU A 187 2.88 6.30 3.54
C LEU A 187 2.62 5.69 4.94
N ALA A 188 3.41 4.69 5.34
CA ALA A 188 3.27 4.04 6.64
C ALA A 188 3.58 4.97 7.82
N ARG A 189 4.49 5.94 7.63
CA ARG A 189 4.82 6.96 8.63
C ARG A 189 3.65 7.92 8.93
N ARG A 190 2.72 8.09 7.98
CA ARG A 190 1.63 9.09 8.05
C ARG A 190 2.13 10.49 8.40
N GLY A 191 3.26 10.88 7.80
CA GLY A 191 3.86 12.19 8.00
C GLY A 191 3.25 13.24 7.10
N ASP A 192 4.11 13.97 6.39
CA ASP A 192 3.74 14.98 5.41
C ASP A 192 2.88 14.37 4.28
N LEU A 193 1.57 14.62 4.34
CA LEU A 193 0.59 14.08 3.41
C LEU A 193 0.76 14.61 1.97
N PRO A 194 0.96 15.92 1.74
CA PRO A 194 1.36 16.44 0.42
C PRO A 194 2.57 15.71 -0.18
N ALA A 195 3.67 15.62 0.56
CA ALA A 195 4.90 14.96 0.08
C ALA A 195 4.67 13.45 -0.16
N THR A 196 3.83 12.81 0.65
CA THR A 196 3.45 11.40 0.47
C THR A 196 2.70 11.19 -0.85
N VAL A 197 1.71 12.05 -1.15
CA VAL A 197 0.96 11.97 -2.42
C VAL A 197 1.88 12.19 -3.60
N GLU A 198 2.73 13.21 -3.55
CA GLU A 198 3.70 13.51 -4.61
C GLU A 198 4.62 12.31 -4.88
N LEU A 199 5.19 11.72 -3.82
CA LEU A 199 6.06 10.56 -3.92
C LEU A 199 5.34 9.34 -4.51
N LEU A 200 4.09 9.08 -4.11
CA LEU A 200 3.31 7.96 -4.64
C LEU A 200 2.98 8.16 -6.13
N VAL A 201 2.58 9.37 -6.54
CA VAL A 201 2.34 9.71 -7.95
C VAL A 201 3.62 9.54 -8.77
N HIS A 202 4.73 10.10 -8.28
CA HIS A 202 6.04 9.96 -8.91
C HIS A 202 6.45 8.49 -9.08
N THR A 203 6.27 7.69 -8.03
CA THR A 203 6.59 6.26 -8.03
C THR A 203 5.75 5.49 -9.04
N ALA A 204 4.44 5.74 -9.10
CA ALA A 204 3.56 5.09 -10.07
C ALA A 204 3.99 5.40 -11.52
N LEU A 205 4.30 6.67 -11.84
CA LEU A 205 4.78 7.06 -13.16
C LEU A 205 6.13 6.40 -13.48
N ARG A 206 7.09 6.42 -12.55
CA ARG A 206 8.43 5.86 -12.77
C ARG A 206 8.37 4.35 -12.99
N ARG A 207 7.59 3.63 -12.18
CA ARG A 207 7.30 2.19 -12.37
C ARG A 207 6.68 1.90 -13.73
N ARG A 208 5.68 2.68 -14.14
CA ARG A 208 5.02 2.49 -15.44
C ARG A 208 5.97 2.71 -16.61
N ARG A 209 6.75 3.81 -16.57
CA ARG A 209 7.76 4.13 -17.61
C ARG A 209 8.84 3.06 -17.72
N ALA A 210 9.24 2.46 -16.60
CA ALA A 210 10.20 1.36 -16.59
C ALA A 210 9.61 0.03 -17.08
N GLY A 211 8.29 -0.09 -17.27
CA GLY A 211 7.64 -1.37 -17.53
C GLY A 211 7.76 -2.33 -16.35
N ALA A 212 7.68 -1.80 -15.12
CA ALA A 212 7.91 -2.57 -13.90
C ALA A 212 6.92 -3.71 -13.71
N GLU A 213 7.46 -4.90 -13.48
CA GLU A 213 6.70 -6.08 -13.06
C GLU A 213 6.88 -6.33 -11.56
N PRO A 214 5.85 -6.86 -10.86
CA PRO A 214 4.50 -7.09 -11.36
C PRO A 214 3.72 -5.78 -11.60
N ARG A 215 2.95 -5.70 -12.69
CA ARG A 215 2.08 -4.53 -12.98
C ARG A 215 1.08 -4.20 -11.85
N THR A 216 0.72 -5.20 -11.05
CA THR A 216 -0.18 -5.04 -9.90
C THR A 216 0.37 -4.09 -8.84
N GLU A 217 1.69 -4.04 -8.65
CA GLU A 217 2.30 -3.14 -7.66
C GLU A 217 2.26 -1.68 -8.17
N THR A 218 2.43 -1.45 -9.48
CA THR A 218 2.23 -0.12 -10.09
C THR A 218 0.80 0.38 -9.88
N ALA A 219 -0.17 -0.51 -10.08
CA ALA A 219 -1.57 -0.23 -9.77
C ALA A 219 -1.77 0.07 -8.27
N GLN A 220 -1.18 -0.72 -7.38
CA GLN A 220 -1.29 -0.51 -5.92
C GLN A 220 -0.76 0.88 -5.50
N VAL A 221 0.42 1.27 -5.99
CA VAL A 221 1.01 2.59 -5.71
C VAL A 221 0.09 3.71 -6.20
N ALA A 222 -0.47 3.61 -7.40
CA ALA A 222 -1.43 4.59 -7.91
C ALA A 222 -2.74 4.62 -7.09
N GLY A 223 -3.20 3.47 -6.60
CA GLY A 223 -4.35 3.37 -5.71
C GLY A 223 -4.11 4.09 -4.39
N ASN A 224 -2.92 3.89 -3.81
CA ASN A 224 -2.48 4.58 -2.60
C ASN A 224 -2.36 6.09 -2.84
N ALA A 225 -1.83 6.52 -3.98
CA ALA A 225 -1.75 7.93 -4.36
C ALA A 225 -3.14 8.59 -4.36
N HIS A 226 -4.11 7.98 -5.03
CA HIS A 226 -5.49 8.48 -5.07
C HIS A 226 -6.12 8.52 -3.67
N ALA A 227 -5.90 7.48 -2.86
CA ALA A 227 -6.47 7.41 -1.53
C ALA A 227 -5.85 8.46 -0.57
N ALA A 228 -4.53 8.66 -0.62
CA ALA A 228 -3.85 9.71 0.13
C ALA A 228 -4.27 11.11 -0.35
N TRP A 229 -4.43 11.30 -1.66
CA TRP A 229 -4.95 12.54 -2.23
C TRP A 229 -6.38 12.85 -1.76
N ARG A 230 -7.25 11.83 -1.62
CA ARG A 230 -8.60 12.01 -1.08
C ARG A 230 -8.62 12.50 0.38
N LEU A 231 -7.61 12.13 1.16
CA LEU A 231 -7.42 12.66 2.51
C LEU A 231 -6.92 14.10 2.43
N LEU A 232 -5.89 14.35 1.60
CA LEU A 232 -5.33 15.68 1.38
C LEU A 232 -6.39 16.68 0.92
N ALA A 233 -7.28 16.28 0.01
CA ALA A 233 -8.37 17.11 -0.50
C ALA A 233 -9.34 17.60 0.57
N LYS A 234 -9.38 16.96 1.74
CA LYS A 234 -10.16 17.39 2.90
C LYS A 234 -9.37 18.30 3.84
N GLU A 235 -8.08 18.02 3.99
CA GLU A 235 -7.19 18.69 4.95
C GLU A 235 -6.58 19.98 4.37
N ASP A 236 -6.10 19.92 3.13
CA ASP A 236 -5.51 21.02 2.38
C ASP A 236 -5.98 20.95 0.90
N PRO A 237 -7.15 21.55 0.60
CA PRO A 237 -7.67 21.61 -0.76
C PRO A 237 -6.73 22.32 -1.74
N ARG A 238 -5.92 23.27 -1.29
CA ARG A 238 -5.00 23.99 -2.18
C ARG A 238 -3.91 23.06 -2.68
N ARG A 239 -3.26 22.32 -1.78
CA ARG A 239 -2.24 21.34 -2.19
C ARG A 239 -2.82 20.14 -2.91
N ALA A 240 -4.03 19.70 -2.55
CA ALA A 240 -4.74 18.69 -3.33
C ALA A 240 -5.00 19.14 -4.78
N LEU A 241 -5.36 20.40 -5.00
CA LEU A 241 -5.58 20.95 -6.34
C LEU A 241 -4.30 20.89 -7.19
N GLU A 242 -3.16 21.31 -6.62
CA GLU A 242 -1.86 21.27 -7.29
C GLU A 242 -1.46 19.85 -7.70
N LEU A 243 -1.75 18.85 -6.86
CA LEU A 243 -1.44 17.45 -7.11
C LEU A 243 -2.49 16.70 -7.95
N SER A 244 -3.60 17.36 -8.31
CA SER A 244 -4.70 16.72 -9.04
C SER A 244 -4.32 16.37 -10.48
N ALA A 245 -3.60 17.26 -11.18
CA ALA A 245 -3.19 17.03 -12.56
C ALA A 245 -2.27 15.80 -12.72
N PRO A 246 -1.12 15.70 -12.01
CA PRO A 246 -0.25 14.54 -12.17
C PRO A 246 -0.89 13.23 -11.67
N LEU A 247 -1.82 13.30 -10.71
CA LEU A 247 -2.63 12.15 -10.31
C LEU A 247 -3.60 11.71 -11.42
N VAL A 248 -4.30 12.65 -12.07
CA VAL A 248 -5.18 12.35 -13.22
C VAL A 248 -4.41 11.68 -14.34
N ASP A 249 -3.18 12.12 -14.63
CA ASP A 249 -2.33 11.52 -15.65
C ASP A 249 -2.07 10.04 -15.33
N VAL A 250 -1.60 9.73 -14.11
CA VAL A 250 -1.37 8.35 -13.66
C VAL A 250 -2.63 7.49 -13.79
N LEU A 251 -3.77 7.98 -13.30
CA LEU A 251 -5.02 7.23 -13.28
C LEU A 251 -5.54 6.96 -14.70
N THR A 252 -5.38 7.93 -15.61
CA THR A 252 -5.77 7.82 -17.01
C THR A 252 -4.87 6.83 -17.75
N GLU A 253 -3.56 6.92 -17.51
CA GLU A 253 -2.55 6.01 -18.04
C GLU A 253 -2.74 4.54 -17.64
N LEU A 254 -3.39 4.30 -16.49
CA LEU A 254 -3.80 2.99 -15.99
C LEU A 254 -5.25 2.59 -16.38
N GLY A 255 -5.98 3.46 -17.08
CA GLY A 255 -7.35 3.21 -17.53
C GLY A 255 -8.42 3.30 -16.42
N TRP A 256 -8.12 3.91 -15.28
CA TRP A 256 -8.99 3.97 -14.10
C TRP A 256 -10.02 5.09 -14.16
N ARG A 257 -10.94 5.00 -15.13
CA ARG A 257 -11.93 6.04 -15.45
C ARG A 257 -12.70 6.57 -14.23
N SER A 258 -13.14 5.71 -13.32
CA SER A 258 -13.92 6.12 -12.14
C SER A 258 -13.12 6.99 -11.17
N ARG A 259 -11.85 6.65 -10.94
CA ARG A 259 -10.94 7.42 -10.07
C ARG A 259 -10.52 8.73 -10.74
N THR A 260 -10.25 8.71 -12.05
CA THR A 260 -10.01 9.93 -12.83
C THR A 260 -11.19 10.90 -12.72
N GLN A 261 -12.42 10.42 -12.93
CA GLN A 261 -13.64 11.23 -12.83
C GLN A 261 -13.91 11.74 -11.41
N ASP A 262 -13.46 11.03 -10.37
CA ASP A 262 -13.57 11.51 -8.99
C ASP A 262 -12.69 12.75 -8.77
N VAL A 263 -11.43 12.70 -9.20
CA VAL A 263 -10.50 13.84 -9.12
C VAL A 263 -11.01 15.01 -9.95
N VAL A 264 -11.41 14.79 -11.21
CA VAL A 264 -11.91 15.86 -12.10
C VAL A 264 -13.14 16.55 -11.51
N ARG A 265 -14.16 15.79 -11.06
CA ARG A 265 -15.36 16.38 -10.44
C ARG A 265 -15.07 17.11 -9.14
N TRP A 266 -14.05 16.68 -8.40
CA TRP A 266 -13.61 17.42 -7.22
C TRP A 266 -12.95 18.75 -7.62
N VAL A 267 -12.05 18.75 -8.61
CA VAL A 267 -11.40 19.96 -9.12
C VAL A 267 -12.42 20.97 -9.62
N GLU A 268 -13.38 20.54 -10.44
CA GLU A 268 -14.46 21.40 -10.95
C GLU A 268 -15.29 22.06 -9.84
N ARG A 269 -15.49 21.36 -8.71
CA ARG A 269 -16.18 21.94 -7.55
C ARG A 269 -15.29 22.90 -6.78
N ALA A 270 -14.01 22.58 -6.64
CA ALA A 270 -13.05 23.39 -5.91
C ALA A 270 -12.70 24.71 -6.63
N THR A 271 -12.79 24.73 -7.97
CA THR A 271 -12.46 25.91 -8.79
C THR A 271 -13.67 26.71 -9.23
N ARG A 272 -14.90 26.29 -8.90
CA ARG A 272 -16.09 27.09 -9.20
C ARG A 272 -16.03 28.41 -8.44
N PRO A 273 -16.19 29.56 -9.12
CA PRO A 273 -16.35 30.82 -8.42
C PRO A 273 -17.62 30.76 -7.56
N SER A 274 -17.48 31.03 -6.26
CA SER A 274 -18.62 31.19 -5.36
C SER A 274 -19.54 32.26 -5.94
N SER A 275 -20.69 31.82 -6.45
CA SER A 275 -21.77 32.71 -6.86
C SER A 275 -22.38 33.28 -5.60
N LEU A 276 -21.82 34.39 -5.10
CA LEU A 276 -22.55 35.23 -4.15
C LEU A 276 -23.77 35.78 -4.89
N PRO A 277 -24.99 35.68 -4.32
CA PRO A 277 -26.13 36.38 -4.90
C PRO A 277 -25.84 37.87 -4.82
N ASP A 278 -25.85 38.52 -5.98
CA ASP A 278 -25.85 39.96 -6.13
C ASP A 278 -27.08 40.49 -5.36
N ARG A 279 -26.83 40.97 -4.13
CA ARG A 279 -27.90 41.48 -3.27
C ARG A 279 -28.30 42.82 -3.88
N ALA A 280 -29.41 42.78 -4.59
CA ALA A 280 -30.13 43.91 -5.14
C ALA A 280 -29.94 45.17 -4.29
N VAL A 281 -29.30 46.18 -4.89
CA VAL A 281 -29.42 47.56 -4.46
C VAL A 281 -30.85 47.99 -4.82
N SER A 282 -31.78 47.69 -3.93
CA SER A 282 -33.04 48.43 -3.84
C SER A 282 -32.72 49.73 -3.12
N GLU A 283 -32.35 50.75 -3.88
CA GLU A 283 -32.57 52.14 -3.45
C GLU A 283 -33.94 52.55 -3.96
N GLU A 284 -34.94 52.29 -3.13
CA GLU A 284 -36.11 53.17 -3.01
C GLU A 284 -35.58 54.54 -2.57
N GLY A 285 -35.78 55.54 -3.40
CA GLY A 285 -35.47 56.94 -3.12
C GLY A 285 -36.53 57.84 -3.73
N GLY A 286 -37.80 57.58 -3.41
CA GLY A 286 -38.88 58.52 -3.61
C GLY A 286 -38.91 59.56 -2.49
N SER A 287 -38.70 60.82 -2.84
CA SER A 287 -39.32 62.01 -2.22
C SER A 287 -39.14 63.19 -3.16
#